data_AF-A0AAN1XBR7-F1
#
_entry.id   AF-A0AAN1XBR7-F1
#
_cell.length_a   1.000
_cell.length_b   1.000
_cell.length_c   1.000
_cell.angle_alpha   90.00
_cell.angle_beta   90.00
_cell.angle_gamma   90.00
#
_symmetry.space_group_name_H-M   'P 1'
#
loop_
_entity.id
_entity.type
_entity.pdbx_description
1 polymer ?
#
loop_
_entity_poly.entity_id
_entity_poly.type
_entity_poly.pdbx_seq_one_letter_code
_entity_poly.pdbx_strand_id
1 'polypeptide(L)'
;MKTFSAKPHEVQHDWLLVDASNQVLGRLASQIAARLRGKHKAIYTPHVDTGDFVVVVNADKLRVTGNKAQAKMYYRHSTYPGGLYETNFTKLQQRHPQRVLQKAVRGMLPKGPLGYAMLSKLKVYGGATHPHSAQQPKPIDLLKA
;
A
#
# COMPACT_ATOMS: atom_id res chain seq x y z
N MET A 1 -20.59 25.03 -19.12
CA MET A 1 -19.42 24.12 -19.26
C MET A 1 -19.58 22.99 -18.25
N LYS A 2 -19.39 21.72 -18.64
CA LYS A 2 -19.53 20.56 -17.74
C LYS A 2 -18.14 20.10 -17.28
N THR A 3 -18.02 19.74 -16.01
CA THR A 3 -16.79 19.16 -15.45
C THR A 3 -16.58 17.75 -15.99
N PHE A 4 -15.34 17.41 -16.33
CA PHE A 4 -14.99 16.06 -16.77
C PHE A 4 -15.18 15.06 -15.62
N SER A 5 -15.78 13.92 -15.91
CA SER A 5 -15.89 12.77 -15.01
C SER A 5 -15.40 11.54 -15.75
N ALA A 6 -14.39 10.87 -15.19
CA ALA A 6 -13.83 9.67 -15.82
C ALA A 6 -14.88 8.55 -15.85
N LYS A 7 -14.92 7.80 -16.95
CA LYS A 7 -15.74 6.57 -17.03
C LYS A 7 -14.87 5.36 -16.68
N PRO A 8 -15.39 4.37 -15.92
CA PRO A 8 -14.58 3.23 -15.48
C PRO A 8 -13.85 2.46 -16.58
N HIS A 9 -14.44 2.33 -17.77
CA HIS A 9 -13.85 1.58 -18.90
C HIS A 9 -12.80 2.38 -19.68
N GLU A 10 -12.73 3.69 -19.52
CA GLU A 10 -11.77 4.57 -20.19
C GLU A 10 -10.48 4.74 -19.36
N VAL A 11 -10.50 4.31 -18.09
CA VAL A 11 -9.35 4.44 -17.19
C VAL A 11 -8.27 3.44 -17.57
N GLN A 12 -7.09 3.95 -17.87
CA GLN A 12 -5.88 3.13 -18.00
C GLN A 12 -5.16 3.03 -16.65
N HIS A 13 -4.77 1.82 -16.29
CA HIS A 13 -4.04 1.51 -15.06
C HIS A 13 -2.61 1.10 -15.41
N ASP A 14 -1.62 1.87 -14.95
CA ASP A 14 -0.23 1.50 -15.07
C ASP A 14 0.16 0.47 -14.00
N TRP A 15 1.25 -0.26 -14.26
CA TRP A 15 1.91 -1.10 -13.27
C TRP A 15 3.19 -0.41 -12.81
N LEU A 16 3.33 -0.21 -11.50
CA LEU A 16 4.45 0.47 -10.87
C LEU A 16 5.22 -0.51 -10.00
N LEU A 17 6.56 -0.49 -10.10
CA LEU A 17 7.47 -1.23 -9.22
C LEU A 17 8.15 -0.27 -8.25
N VAL A 18 8.08 -0.58 -6.96
CA VAL A 18 8.60 0.24 -5.88
C VAL A 18 9.52 -0.60 -4.99
N ASP A 19 10.75 -0.14 -4.79
CA ASP A 19 11.66 -0.73 -3.82
C ASP A 19 11.45 -0.12 -2.43
N ALA A 20 11.11 -0.95 -1.44
CA ALA A 20 10.91 -0.54 -0.06
C ALA A 20 12.20 -0.53 0.79
N SER A 21 13.34 -0.95 0.22
CA SER A 21 14.62 -1.00 0.91
C SER A 21 15.01 0.34 1.53
N ASN A 22 15.30 0.36 2.83
CA ASN A 22 15.63 1.55 3.62
C ASN A 22 14.56 2.65 3.62
N GLN A 23 13.35 2.38 3.15
CA GLN A 23 12.31 3.40 3.13
C GLN A 23 11.60 3.52 4.48
N VAL A 24 11.22 4.75 4.83
CA VAL A 24 10.44 5.02 6.05
C VAL A 24 8.98 4.63 5.80
N LEU A 25 8.48 3.66 6.59
CA LEU A 25 7.15 3.05 6.42
C LEU A 25 6.03 4.05 6.12
N GLY A 26 5.89 5.09 6.94
CA GLY A 26 4.78 6.04 6.81
C GLY A 26 4.87 6.92 5.57
N ARG A 27 6.08 7.36 5.20
CA ARG A 27 6.31 8.20 4.01
C ARG A 27 6.03 7.40 2.74
N LEU A 28 6.53 6.17 2.68
CA LEU A 28 6.27 5.26 1.56
C LEU A 28 4.78 4.93 1.43
N ALA A 29 4.12 4.56 2.54
CA ALA A 29 2.71 4.21 2.53
C ALA A 29 1.81 5.35 2.04
N SER A 30 2.12 6.60 2.39
CA SER A 30 1.36 7.77 1.96
C SER A 30 1.42 7.97 0.44
N GLN A 31 2.61 7.86 -0.14
CA GLN A 31 2.80 7.98 -1.59
C GLN A 31 2.14 6.84 -2.35
N ILE A 32 2.28 5.61 -1.85
CA ILE A 32 1.57 4.45 -2.41
C ILE A 32 0.06 4.67 -2.38
N ALA A 33 -0.51 5.14 -1.26
CA ALA A 33 -1.94 5.41 -1.15
C ALA A 33 -2.42 6.53 -2.09
N ALA A 34 -1.56 7.51 -2.42
CA ALA A 34 -1.87 8.54 -3.42
C ALA A 34 -1.91 7.96 -4.84
N ARG A 35 -0.98 7.05 -5.17
CA ARG A 35 -0.94 6.34 -6.45
C ARG A 35 -2.12 5.38 -6.62
N LEU A 36 -2.44 4.59 -5.59
CA LEU A 36 -3.59 3.67 -5.59
C LEU A 36 -4.95 4.40 -5.72
N ARG A 37 -5.05 5.64 -5.22
CA ARG A 37 -6.24 6.48 -5.41
C ARG A 37 -6.31 7.17 -6.77
N GLY A 38 -5.21 7.23 -7.52
CA GLY A 38 -5.14 7.95 -8.79
C GLY A 38 -5.03 9.48 -8.67
N LYS A 39 -4.75 10.02 -7.47
CA LYS A 39 -4.69 11.48 -7.24
C LYS A 39 -3.58 12.22 -8.01
N HIS A 40 -2.65 11.48 -8.59
CA HIS A 40 -1.58 12.02 -9.41
C HIS A 40 -2.01 12.22 -10.87
N LYS A 41 -3.17 11.69 -11.28
CA LYS A 41 -3.74 11.87 -12.62
C LYS A 41 -4.74 13.02 -12.61
N ALA A 42 -4.73 13.84 -13.67
CA ALA A 42 -5.69 14.93 -13.85
C ALA A 42 -7.14 14.45 -14.01
N ILE A 43 -7.34 13.18 -14.38
CA ILE A 43 -8.67 12.54 -14.54
C ILE A 43 -9.30 12.05 -13.23
N TYR A 44 -8.69 12.37 -12.07
CA TYR A 44 -9.15 11.87 -10.78
C TYR A 44 -10.62 12.18 -10.54
N THR A 45 -11.41 11.11 -10.36
CA THR A 45 -12.83 11.17 -10.09
C THR A 45 -13.11 10.38 -8.82
N PRO A 46 -13.62 11.00 -7.72
CA PRO A 46 -13.66 10.36 -6.39
C PRO A 46 -14.43 9.03 -6.30
N HIS A 47 -15.46 8.87 -7.13
CA HIS A 47 -16.33 7.69 -7.14
C HIS A 47 -15.88 6.61 -8.14
N VAL A 48 -14.82 6.86 -8.90
CA VAL A 48 -14.27 5.93 -9.90
C VAL A 48 -12.86 5.55 -9.51
N ASP A 49 -12.53 4.28 -9.67
CA ASP A 49 -11.17 3.82 -9.45
C ASP A 49 -10.25 4.24 -10.60
N THR A 50 -9.40 5.25 -10.36
CA THR A 50 -8.48 5.82 -11.36
C THR A 50 -7.00 5.48 -11.10
N GLY A 51 -6.71 4.80 -9.99
CA GLY A 51 -5.34 4.56 -9.54
C GLY A 51 -4.65 3.37 -10.20
N ASP A 52 -3.35 3.25 -9.97
CA ASP A 52 -2.49 2.26 -10.63
C ASP A 52 -2.27 1.00 -9.79
N PHE A 53 -1.73 -0.04 -10.42
CA PHE A 53 -1.19 -1.20 -9.72
C PHE A 53 0.17 -0.86 -9.14
N VAL A 54 0.38 -1.20 -7.88
CA VAL A 54 1.64 -0.95 -7.19
C VAL A 54 2.19 -2.26 -6.67
N VAL A 55 3.33 -2.67 -7.21
CA VAL A 55 4.11 -3.82 -6.77
C VAL A 55 5.26 -3.30 -5.91
N VAL A 56 5.33 -3.74 -4.67
CA VAL A 56 6.36 -3.39 -3.71
C VAL A 56 7.24 -4.60 -3.45
N VAL A 57 8.56 -4.44 -3.57
CA VAL A 57 9.58 -5.45 -3.25
C VAL A 57 10.43 -5.00 -2.07
N ASN A 58 11.19 -5.94 -1.48
CA ASN A 58 12.05 -5.70 -0.30
C ASN A 58 11.27 -5.11 0.89
N ALA A 59 10.01 -5.52 1.07
CA ALA A 59 9.20 -5.04 2.17
C ALA A 59 9.76 -5.44 3.54
N ASP A 60 10.63 -6.45 3.60
CA ASP A 60 11.36 -6.90 4.79
C ASP A 60 12.35 -5.84 5.32
N LYS A 61 12.93 -5.02 4.43
CA LYS A 61 13.94 -3.98 4.71
C LYS A 61 13.33 -2.60 5.02
N LEU A 62 12.05 -2.55 5.37
CA LEU A 62 11.38 -1.32 5.77
C LEU A 62 11.90 -0.80 7.11
N ARG A 63 12.05 0.53 7.18
CA ARG A 63 12.54 1.24 8.35
C ARG A 63 11.40 1.96 9.08
N VAL A 64 11.45 1.93 10.41
CA VAL A 64 10.67 2.79 11.30
C VAL A 64 11.61 3.64 12.14
N THR A 65 11.19 4.85 12.49
CA THR A 65 12.02 5.80 13.24
C THR A 65 11.79 5.71 14.76
N GLY A 66 12.81 6.04 15.55
CA GLY A 66 12.76 6.00 17.02
C GLY A 66 12.53 4.59 17.57
N ASN A 67 11.96 4.48 18.78
CA ASN A 67 11.70 3.19 19.44
C ASN A 67 10.45 2.45 18.91
N LYS A 68 9.94 2.80 17.73
CA LYS A 68 8.69 2.24 17.20
C LYS A 68 8.81 0.76 16.85
N ALA A 69 10.00 0.26 16.56
CA ALA A 69 10.21 -1.15 16.24
C ALA A 69 9.75 -2.09 17.37
N GLN A 70 9.99 -1.69 18.63
CA GLN A 70 9.62 -2.46 19.80
C GLN A 70 8.32 -1.96 20.45
N ALA A 71 8.14 -0.63 20.54
CA ALA A 71 7.01 -0.03 21.24
C ALA A 71 5.69 -0.05 20.45
N LYS A 72 5.72 -0.17 19.11
CA LYS A 72 4.48 -0.18 18.32
C LYS A 72 3.81 -1.54 18.39
N MET A 73 2.70 -1.59 19.12
CA MET A 73 1.83 -2.77 19.19
C MET A 73 0.75 -2.75 18.12
N TYR A 74 0.52 -3.92 17.51
CA TYR A 74 -0.57 -4.22 16.61
C TYR A 74 -1.53 -5.20 17.28
N TYR A 75 -2.79 -4.80 17.36
CA TYR A 75 -3.83 -5.59 17.99
C TYR A 75 -4.71 -6.28 16.95
N ARG A 76 -5.22 -7.46 17.31
CA ARG A 76 -6.38 -8.09 16.68
C ARG A 76 -7.20 -8.79 17.76
N HIS A 77 -8.51 -8.87 17.59
CA HIS A 77 -9.40 -9.51 18.54
C HIS A 77 -10.12 -10.68 17.86
N SER A 78 -10.27 -11.82 18.54
CA SER A 78 -10.99 -12.99 18.01
C SER A 78 -12.49 -12.98 18.29
N THR A 79 -13.01 -11.96 18.99
CA THR A 79 -14.41 -11.79 19.48
C THR A 79 -14.82 -12.66 20.66
N TYR A 80 -13.98 -13.62 21.08
CA TYR A 80 -14.17 -14.35 22.34
C TYR A 80 -13.63 -13.56 23.54
N PRO A 81 -14.16 -13.77 24.77
CA PRO A 81 -13.59 -13.21 26.00
C PRO A 81 -12.09 -13.59 26.14
N GLY A 82 -11.24 -12.61 26.46
CA GLY A 82 -9.78 -12.80 26.51
C GLY A 82 -9.10 -12.96 25.14
N GLY A 83 -9.83 -12.78 24.04
CA GLY A 83 -9.36 -12.99 22.67
C GLY A 83 -8.48 -11.89 22.07
N LEU A 84 -7.83 -11.05 22.90
CA LEU A 84 -6.95 -9.98 22.43
C LEU A 84 -5.56 -10.52 22.12
N TYR A 85 -5.14 -10.42 20.87
CA TYR A 85 -3.79 -10.75 20.45
C TYR A 85 -3.03 -9.48 20.11
N GLU A 86 -1.82 -9.39 20.62
CA GLU A 86 -0.91 -8.29 20.37
C GLU A 86 0.41 -8.78 19.76
N THR A 87 0.99 -7.95 18.90
CA THR A 87 2.30 -8.22 18.31
C THR A 87 3.02 -6.90 18.05
N ASN A 88 4.33 -6.85 18.29
CA ASN A 88 5.11 -5.66 17.99
C ASN A 88 5.55 -5.63 16.51
N PHE A 89 6.07 -4.49 16.06
CA PHE A 89 6.56 -4.32 14.69
C PHE A 89 7.63 -5.36 14.33
N THR A 90 8.65 -5.53 15.17
CA THR A 90 9.76 -6.47 14.89
C THR A 90 9.26 -7.91 14.66
N LYS A 91 8.42 -8.43 15.56
CA LYS A 91 7.87 -9.79 15.44
C LYS A 91 6.96 -9.93 14.21
N LEU A 92 6.14 -8.91 13.93
CA LEU A 92 5.25 -8.93 12.77
C LEU A 92 6.03 -8.90 11.45
N GLN A 93 7.09 -8.09 11.40
CA GLN A 93 7.96 -7.94 10.25
C GLN A 93 8.73 -9.23 9.93
N GLN A 94 9.23 -9.92 10.96
CA GLN A 94 9.91 -11.22 10.80
C GLN A 94 8.99 -12.32 10.28
N ARG A 95 7.75 -12.40 10.79
CA ARG A 95 6.79 -13.45 10.40
C ARG A 95 6.13 -13.17 9.05
N HIS A 96 5.73 -11.92 8.84
CA HIS A 96 4.92 -11.51 7.69
C HIS A 96 5.29 -10.09 7.25
N PRO A 97 6.41 -9.91 6.54
CA PRO A 97 6.93 -8.59 6.16
C PRO A 97 5.94 -7.78 5.31
N GLN A 98 5.03 -8.44 4.59
CA GLN A 98 4.03 -7.74 3.78
C GLN A 98 2.97 -6.99 4.63
N ARG A 99 2.62 -7.55 5.80
CA ARG A 99 1.44 -7.12 6.57
C ARG A 99 1.59 -5.71 7.12
N VAL A 100 2.80 -5.31 7.49
CA VAL A 100 3.02 -3.99 8.08
C VAL A 100 2.69 -2.88 7.08
N LEU A 101 3.22 -2.99 5.86
CA LEU A 101 2.96 -2.04 4.80
C LEU A 101 1.51 -2.08 4.33
N GLN A 102 0.93 -3.27 4.16
CA GLN A 102 -0.48 -3.42 3.80
C GLN A 102 -1.41 -2.77 4.82
N LYS A 103 -1.16 -2.95 6.13
CA LYS A 103 -1.94 -2.31 7.19
C LYS A 103 -1.80 -0.79 7.16
N ALA A 104 -0.59 -0.28 6.95
CA ALA A 104 -0.34 1.16 6.86
C ALA A 104 -1.10 1.78 5.67
N VAL A 105 -0.98 1.18 4.48
CA VAL A 105 -1.67 1.66 3.27
C VAL A 105 -3.18 1.52 3.38
N ARG A 106 -3.69 0.39 3.88
CA ARG A 106 -5.13 0.19 4.12
C ARG A 106 -5.72 1.28 5.03
N GLY A 107 -4.98 1.71 6.05
CA GLY A 107 -5.39 2.79 6.93
C GLY A 107 -5.47 4.17 6.25
N MET A 108 -4.81 4.36 5.10
CA MET A 108 -4.77 5.61 4.33
C MET A 108 -5.75 5.65 3.16
N LEU A 109 -6.45 4.54 2.87
CA LEU A 109 -7.46 4.44 1.81
C LEU A 109 -8.89 4.70 2.35
N PRO A 110 -9.84 5.09 1.48
CA PRO A 110 -11.24 5.23 1.86
C PRO A 110 -11.79 3.93 2.44
N LYS A 111 -12.60 4.00 3.51
CA LYS A 111 -13.25 2.82 4.08
C LYS A 111 -14.53 2.55 3.30
N GLY A 112 -14.53 1.51 2.47
CA GLY A 112 -15.68 1.15 1.65
C GLY A 112 -15.31 0.19 0.52
N PRO A 113 -16.29 -0.24 -0.30
CA PRO A 113 -16.06 -1.19 -1.39
C PRO A 113 -15.00 -0.68 -2.38
N LEU A 114 -15.04 0.60 -2.72
CA LEU A 114 -14.04 1.23 -3.60
C LEU A 114 -12.63 1.16 -3.02
N GLY A 115 -12.46 1.41 -1.72
CA GLY A 115 -11.16 1.31 -1.06
C GLY A 115 -10.62 -0.12 -0.99
N TYR A 116 -11.51 -1.11 -0.84
CA TYR A 116 -11.12 -2.52 -0.93
C TYR A 116 -10.65 -2.90 -2.34
N ALA A 117 -11.36 -2.42 -3.37
CA ALA A 117 -10.93 -2.58 -4.76
C ALA A 117 -9.55 -1.93 -5.00
N MET A 118 -9.35 -0.68 -4.55
CA MET A 118 -8.05 0.00 -4.61
C MET A 118 -6.94 -0.79 -3.89
N LEU A 119 -7.21 -1.30 -2.69
CA LEU A 119 -6.24 -2.07 -1.92
C LEU A 119 -5.85 -3.37 -2.62
N SER A 120 -6.76 -3.99 -3.37
CA SER A 120 -6.48 -5.23 -4.12
C SER A 120 -5.37 -5.07 -5.18
N LYS A 121 -5.16 -3.83 -5.65
CA LYS A 121 -4.12 -3.45 -6.63
C LYS A 121 -2.73 -3.27 -6.01
N LEU A 122 -2.64 -3.25 -4.67
CA LEU A 122 -1.38 -3.27 -3.95
C LEU A 122 -0.87 -4.71 -3.83
N LYS A 123 0.30 -4.99 -4.42
CA LYS A 123 1.02 -6.24 -4.27
C LYS A 123 2.29 -5.97 -3.47
N VAL A 124 2.50 -6.71 -2.39
CA VAL A 124 3.66 -6.50 -1.50
C VAL A 124 4.40 -7.81 -1.34
N TYR A 125 5.71 -7.78 -1.55
CA TYR A 125 6.60 -8.93 -1.45
C TYR A 125 7.72 -8.63 -0.46
N GLY A 126 8.05 -9.63 0.36
CA GLY A 126 9.14 -9.53 1.34
C GLY A 126 10.49 -9.46 0.63
N GLY A 127 10.75 -10.34 -0.34
CA GLY A 127 12.00 -10.39 -1.08
C GLY A 127 12.07 -9.44 -2.28
N ALA A 128 13.17 -9.52 -3.02
CA ALA A 128 13.44 -8.69 -4.20
C ALA A 128 12.64 -9.08 -5.44
N THR A 129 12.10 -10.31 -5.49
CA THR A 129 11.42 -10.87 -6.67
C THR A 129 9.90 -10.81 -6.55
N HIS A 130 9.22 -10.62 -7.68
CA HIS A 130 7.76 -10.67 -7.80
C HIS A 130 7.34 -11.52 -9.02
N PRO A 131 6.16 -12.15 -9.01
CA PRO A 131 5.66 -12.96 -10.14
C PRO A 131 5.12 -12.11 -11.31
N HIS A 132 4.99 -10.80 -11.15
CA HIS A 132 4.33 -9.91 -12.11
C HIS A 132 5.18 -9.41 -13.28
N SER A 133 6.15 -10.21 -13.76
CA SER A 133 7.05 -9.77 -14.84
C SER A 133 6.31 -9.57 -16.18
N ALA A 134 5.26 -10.35 -16.44
CA ALA A 134 4.47 -10.25 -17.67
C ALA A 134 3.75 -8.89 -17.82
N GLN A 135 3.49 -8.21 -16.71
CA GLN A 135 2.82 -6.90 -16.70
C GLN A 135 3.77 -5.72 -16.92
N GLN A 136 5.08 -5.99 -17.06
CA GLN A 136 6.12 -4.99 -17.31
C GLN A 136 6.03 -3.76 -16.36
N PRO A 137 6.06 -3.96 -15.03
CA PRO A 137 5.91 -2.87 -14.08
C PRO A 137 7.08 -1.88 -14.19
N LYS A 138 6.74 -0.58 -14.31
CA LYS A 138 7.71 0.50 -14.46
C LYS A 138 8.32 0.84 -13.10
N PRO A 139 9.66 0.81 -12.94
CA PRO A 139 10.29 1.22 -11.69
C PRO A 139 10.08 2.71 -11.45
N ILE A 140 9.64 3.06 -10.24
CA ILE A 140 9.41 4.46 -9.84
C ILE A 140 9.98 4.74 -8.44
N ASP A 141 10.65 5.86 -8.30
CA ASP A 141 11.09 6.38 -7.00
C ASP A 141 10.03 7.35 -6.45
N LEU A 142 9.26 6.90 -5.46
CA LEU A 142 8.13 7.66 -4.90
C LEU A 142 8.54 8.78 -3.95
N LEU A 143 9.81 8.89 -3.55
CA LEU A 143 10.26 9.90 -2.59
C LEU A 143 11.04 11.07 -3.22
N LYS A 144 11.33 11.01 -4.51
CA LYS A 144 12.01 12.08 -5.27
C LYS A 144 11.05 13.01 -6.01
N ALA A 145 9.75 12.89 -5.77
CA ALA A 145 8.69 13.70 -6.39
C ALA A 145 8.18 14.78 -5.45
#